data_AF-A0A9N9EZ65-F1
#
_entry.id   AF-A0A9N9EZ65-F1
#
_cell.length_a   1.000
_cell.length_b   1.000
_cell.length_c   1.000
_cell.angle_alpha   90.00
_cell.angle_beta   90.00
_cell.angle_gamma   90.00
#
_symmetry.space_group_name_H-M   'P 1'
#
loop_
_entity.id
_entity.type
_entity.pdbx_description
1 polymer ?
#
loop_
_entity_poly.entity_id
_entity_poly.type
_entity_poly.pdbx_seq_one_letter_code
_entity_poly.pdbx_strand_id
1 'polypeptide(L)'
;MNQKIAFTTILVAFSVLFICFTNASPIGLSPRSPGSVAYVDFTKPILGRVTFTELRGQVVRVTGQFNTGFPDSTSKYEYQITGEEKGVIENDEIFPPGTSPFQFEVKNITIQFFVGKNLTIFRNSNVLETEPIKLV
;
A
#
# COMPACT_ATOMS: atom_id res chain seq x y z
N MET A 1 -37.74 -42.27 30.77
CA MET A 1 -36.80 -42.00 29.67
C MET A 1 -35.45 -41.64 30.28
N ASN A 2 -34.44 -42.47 30.08
CA ASN A 2 -33.21 -42.51 30.89
C ASN A 2 -32.41 -41.21 30.82
N GLN A 3 -32.34 -40.48 31.93
CA GLN A 3 -31.55 -39.26 32.13
C GLN A 3 -30.08 -39.42 31.70
N LYS A 4 -29.55 -40.64 31.77
CA LYS A 4 -28.21 -41.00 31.27
C LYS A 4 -28.08 -40.90 29.75
N ILE A 5 -29.11 -41.29 28.99
CA ILE A 5 -29.11 -41.23 27.51
C ILE A 5 -29.16 -39.77 27.06
N ALA A 6 -29.96 -38.93 27.72
CA ALA A 6 -30.06 -37.51 27.43
C ALA A 6 -28.75 -36.74 27.69
N PHE A 7 -28.01 -37.11 28.74
CA PHE A 7 -26.72 -36.49 29.04
C PHE A 7 -25.66 -36.83 28.00
N THR A 8 -25.60 -38.11 27.58
CA THR A 8 -24.65 -38.56 26.55
C THR A 8 -24.93 -37.92 25.19
N THR A 9 -26.20 -37.77 24.79
CA THR A 9 -26.53 -37.11 23.52
C THR A 9 -26.19 -35.62 23.52
N ILE A 10 -26.39 -34.91 24.65
CA ILE A 10 -25.99 -33.50 24.80
C ILE A 10 -24.47 -33.37 24.71
N LEU A 11 -23.71 -34.25 25.38
CA LEU A 11 -22.24 -34.21 25.35
C LEU A 11 -21.69 -34.44 23.94
N VAL A 12 -22.25 -35.40 23.19
CA VAL A 12 -21.86 -35.67 21.80
C VAL A 12 -22.20 -34.48 20.90
N ALA A 13 -23.38 -33.87 21.07
CA ALA A 13 -23.77 -32.67 20.32
C ALA A 13 -22.83 -31.47 20.58
N PHE A 14 -22.45 -31.24 21.84
CA PHE A 14 -21.45 -30.20 22.18
C PHE A 14 -20.08 -30.51 21.60
N SER A 15 -19.66 -31.77 21.61
CA SER A 15 -18.36 -32.21 21.06
C SER A 15 -18.26 -31.97 19.55
N VAL A 16 -19.34 -32.24 18.80
CA VAL A 16 -19.41 -31.97 17.35
C VAL A 16 -19.38 -30.47 17.07
N LEU A 17 -20.08 -29.65 17.86
CA LEU A 17 -20.04 -28.18 17.74
C LEU A 17 -18.63 -27.63 17.92
N PHE A 18 -17.88 -28.07 18.94
CA PHE A 18 -16.52 -27.60 19.18
C PHE A 18 -15.55 -27.94 18.03
N ILE A 19 -15.68 -29.11 17.40
CA ILE A 19 -14.84 -29.49 16.24
C ILE A 19 -15.18 -28.61 15.02
N CYS A 20 -16.44 -28.24 14.82
CA CYS A 20 -16.83 -27.32 13.76
C CYS A 20 -16.31 -25.90 13.98
N PHE A 21 -16.25 -25.42 15.23
CA PHE A 21 -15.73 -24.07 15.54
C PHE A 21 -14.20 -23.99 15.57
N THR A 22 -13.47 -25.05 15.94
CA THR A 22 -12.00 -25.04 15.93
C THR A 22 -11.38 -25.23 14.54
N ASN A 23 -12.15 -25.76 13.59
CA ASN A 23 -11.78 -25.81 12.17
C ASN A 23 -12.28 -24.62 11.35
N ALA A 24 -12.98 -23.66 11.98
CA ALA A 24 -13.03 -22.31 11.43
C ALA A 24 -11.60 -21.77 11.51
N SER A 25 -10.82 -22.06 10.48
CA SER A 25 -9.54 -21.40 10.23
C SER A 25 -9.75 -19.91 10.48
N PRO A 26 -8.73 -19.17 10.98
CA PRO A 26 -8.84 -17.71 11.01
C PRO A 26 -9.41 -17.32 9.66
N ILE A 27 -10.44 -16.47 9.64
CA ILE A 27 -10.98 -15.90 8.42
C ILE A 27 -9.81 -15.10 7.86
N GLY A 28 -8.93 -15.81 7.16
CA GLY A 28 -7.67 -15.33 6.67
C GLY A 28 -8.13 -14.33 5.67
N LEU A 29 -7.98 -13.06 6.06
CA LEU A 29 -8.30 -11.88 5.27
C LEU A 29 -8.22 -12.27 3.81
N SER A 30 -9.38 -12.55 3.20
CA SER A 30 -9.45 -13.06 1.84
C SER A 30 -8.41 -12.29 1.04
N PRO A 31 -7.51 -12.95 0.27
CA PRO A 31 -6.45 -12.24 -0.44
C PRO A 31 -7.09 -11.01 -1.03
N ARG A 32 -6.67 -9.82 -0.57
CA ARG A 32 -7.27 -8.55 -1.01
C ARG A 32 -6.97 -8.53 -2.48
N SER A 33 -7.90 -8.99 -3.31
CA SER A 33 -7.68 -9.07 -4.75
C SER A 33 -7.25 -7.68 -5.14
N PRO A 34 -6.00 -7.50 -5.63
CA PRO A 34 -5.57 -6.19 -6.08
C PRO A 34 -6.61 -5.72 -7.09
N GLY A 35 -7.09 -4.50 -6.92
CA GLY A 35 -7.86 -3.82 -7.95
C GLY A 35 -6.94 -3.48 -9.12
N SER A 36 -7.23 -2.39 -9.81
CA SER A 36 -6.29 -1.83 -10.78
C SER A 36 -4.92 -1.54 -10.13
N VAL A 37 -3.90 -1.43 -10.97
CA VAL A 37 -2.55 -1.02 -10.56
C VAL A 37 -2.06 0.06 -11.51
N ALA A 38 -1.43 1.08 -10.98
CA ALA A 38 -0.73 2.09 -11.75
C ALA A 38 0.70 2.25 -11.22
N TYR A 39 1.60 2.73 -12.05
CA TYR A 39 2.99 2.93 -11.67
C TYR A 39 3.59 4.15 -12.36
N VAL A 40 4.67 4.63 -11.78
CA VAL A 40 5.56 5.62 -12.38
C VAL A 40 6.99 5.13 -12.22
N ASP A 41 7.71 5.12 -13.33
CA ASP A 41 9.11 4.73 -13.41
C ASP A 41 9.96 5.98 -13.61
N PHE A 42 10.93 6.17 -12.74
CA PHE A 42 11.96 7.18 -12.89
C PHE A 42 13.23 6.52 -13.42
N THR A 43 13.80 7.10 -14.47
CA THR A 43 14.92 6.48 -15.19
C THR A 43 16.17 7.36 -15.28
N LYS A 44 16.08 8.67 -15.00
CA LYS A 44 17.21 9.63 -14.93
C LYS A 44 16.71 11.04 -14.57
N PRO A 45 17.30 11.76 -13.60
CA PRO A 45 18.42 11.39 -12.73
C PRO A 45 18.04 10.52 -11.52
N ILE A 46 16.74 10.37 -11.24
CA ILE A 46 16.21 9.49 -10.20
C ILE A 46 16.02 8.09 -10.81
N LEU A 47 16.41 7.06 -10.08
CA LEU A 47 16.13 5.67 -10.46
C LEU A 47 15.22 5.06 -9.42
N GLY A 48 14.03 4.64 -9.81
CA GLY A 48 13.09 4.04 -8.87
C GLY A 48 11.71 3.88 -9.45
N ARG A 49 10.82 3.27 -8.66
CA ARG A 49 9.43 3.07 -9.03
C ARG A 49 8.53 3.43 -7.86
N VAL A 50 7.43 4.11 -8.18
CA VAL A 50 6.29 4.24 -7.27
C VAL A 50 5.11 3.49 -7.88
N THR A 51 4.47 2.64 -7.07
CA THR A 51 3.34 1.80 -7.45
C THR A 51 2.11 2.20 -6.65
N PHE A 52 0.99 2.33 -7.33
CA PHE A 52 -0.32 2.64 -6.77
C PHE A 52 -1.19 1.40 -6.97
N THR A 53 -1.66 0.80 -5.88
CA THR A 53 -2.49 -0.41 -5.91
C THR A 53 -3.84 -0.10 -5.28
N GLU A 54 -4.92 -0.28 -6.05
CA GLU A 54 -6.26 -0.10 -5.53
C GLU A 54 -6.64 -1.30 -4.64
N LEU A 55 -7.06 -0.98 -3.42
CA LEU A 55 -7.57 -1.92 -2.43
C LEU A 55 -9.09 -1.73 -2.32
N ARG A 56 -9.76 -2.70 -1.68
CA ARG A 56 -11.20 -2.59 -1.39
C ARG A 56 -11.49 -1.35 -0.54
N GLY A 57 -12.63 -0.71 -0.81
CA GLY A 57 -13.14 0.41 -0.01
C GLY A 57 -12.59 1.77 -0.40
N GLN A 58 -12.26 1.98 -1.68
CA GLN A 58 -11.69 3.24 -2.19
C GLN A 58 -10.43 3.64 -1.41
N VAL A 59 -9.51 2.68 -1.29
CA VAL A 59 -8.21 2.90 -0.68
C VAL A 59 -7.15 2.60 -1.72
N VAL A 60 -6.22 3.52 -1.93
CA VAL A 60 -5.05 3.29 -2.78
C VAL A 60 -3.83 3.16 -1.89
N ARG A 61 -3.15 2.02 -1.98
CA ARG A 61 -1.85 1.83 -1.36
C ARG A 61 -0.77 2.30 -2.29
N VAL A 62 0.07 3.21 -1.81
CA VAL A 62 1.25 3.70 -2.51
C VAL A 62 2.47 3.03 -1.91
N THR A 63 3.29 2.40 -2.76
CA THR A 63 4.58 1.83 -2.37
C THR A 63 5.65 2.33 -3.31
N GLY A 64 6.88 2.48 -2.83
CA GLY A 64 7.98 2.83 -3.72
C GLY A 64 9.33 2.82 -3.03
N GLN A 65 10.34 3.00 -3.85
CA GLN A 65 11.71 3.21 -3.43
C GLN A 65 12.47 3.89 -4.56
N PHE A 66 13.33 4.85 -4.21
CA PHE A 66 14.30 5.42 -5.13
C PHE A 66 15.69 4.91 -4.78
N ASN A 67 16.40 4.36 -5.75
CA ASN A 67 17.75 3.84 -5.63
C ASN A 67 18.82 4.91 -5.85
N THR A 68 18.50 5.98 -6.58
CA THR A 68 19.40 7.12 -6.85
C THR A 68 18.60 8.43 -6.94
N GLY A 69 19.30 9.56 -7.04
CA GLY A 69 18.69 10.90 -7.18
C GLY A 69 18.68 11.73 -5.89
N PHE A 70 19.09 11.12 -4.77
CA PHE A 70 19.11 11.72 -3.44
C PHE A 70 20.55 11.69 -2.87
N PRO A 71 21.46 12.57 -3.33
CA PRO A 71 22.87 12.53 -2.95
C PRO A 71 23.17 12.92 -1.49
N ASP A 72 22.22 13.56 -0.81
CA ASP A 72 22.32 13.99 0.58
C ASP A 72 20.93 14.05 1.21
N SER A 73 20.88 13.99 2.54
CA SER A 73 19.67 14.13 3.37
C SER A 73 19.52 15.53 4.00
N THR A 74 20.33 16.52 3.59
CA THR A 74 20.27 17.89 4.13
C THR A 74 19.48 18.84 3.23
N SER A 75 19.38 18.54 1.94
CA SER A 75 18.54 19.26 0.99
C SER A 75 17.07 19.05 1.29
N LYS A 76 16.23 20.02 0.91
CA LYS A 76 14.78 19.88 1.00
C LYS A 76 14.26 19.11 -0.22
N TYR A 77 13.69 17.92 -0.01
CA TYR A 77 13.03 17.16 -1.06
C TYR A 77 11.51 17.23 -0.91
N GLU A 78 10.83 17.35 -2.04
CA GLU A 78 9.37 17.43 -2.10
C GLU A 78 8.87 16.57 -3.26
N TYR A 79 7.62 16.11 -3.19
CA TYR A 79 6.92 15.48 -4.28
C TYR A 79 5.61 16.19 -4.57
N GLN A 80 5.12 16.09 -5.80
CA GLN A 80 3.82 16.63 -6.19
C GLN A 80 3.17 15.75 -7.24
N ILE A 81 1.89 15.48 -7.03
CA ILE A 81 1.01 14.93 -8.07
C ILE A 81 0.29 16.11 -8.74
N THR A 82 0.15 16.09 -10.07
CA THR A 82 -0.50 17.18 -10.81
C THR A 82 -1.87 17.57 -10.21
N GLY A 83 -2.02 18.84 -9.85
CA GLY A 83 -3.26 19.36 -9.25
C GLY A 83 -3.35 19.24 -7.73
N GLU A 84 -2.37 18.60 -7.08
CA GLU A 84 -2.30 18.45 -5.63
C GLU A 84 -1.26 19.38 -5.01
N GLU A 85 -1.36 19.58 -3.69
CA GLU A 85 -0.33 20.26 -2.92
C GLU A 85 0.97 19.45 -2.87
N LYS A 86 2.09 20.14 -2.62
CA LYS A 86 3.39 19.49 -2.46
C LYS A 86 3.45 18.78 -1.12
N GLY A 87 3.92 17.53 -1.13
CA GLY A 87 4.35 16.82 0.06
C GLY A 87 5.85 16.94 0.27
N VAL A 88 6.29 16.87 1.53
CA VAL A 88 7.72 16.79 1.88
C VAL A 88 8.14 15.32 1.94
N ILE A 89 9.35 15.02 1.46
CA ILE A 89 10.01 13.73 1.72
C ILE A 89 10.90 13.96 2.94
N GLU A 90 10.60 13.26 4.04
CA GLU A 90 11.29 13.47 5.30
C GLU A 90 12.76 13.01 5.21
N ASN A 91 13.64 13.72 5.91
CA ASN A 91 15.09 13.47 5.80
C ASN A 91 15.50 12.10 6.35
N ASP A 92 14.71 11.50 7.24
CA ASP A 92 14.92 10.15 7.78
C ASP A 92 14.49 9.04 6.82
N GLU A 93 13.78 9.37 5.74
CA GLU A 93 13.49 8.47 4.62
C GLU A 93 14.60 8.49 3.56
N ILE A 94 15.51 9.46 3.63
CA ILE A 94 16.58 9.64 2.64
C ILE A 94 17.87 8.97 3.12
N PHE A 95 18.27 7.93 2.40
CA PHE A 95 19.51 7.20 2.61
C PHE A 95 20.33 7.29 1.34
N PRO A 96 21.23 8.29 1.22
CA PRO A 96 21.98 8.52 0.00
C PRO A 96 22.65 7.22 -0.52
N PRO A 97 22.56 6.95 -1.83
CA PRO A 97 22.12 7.85 -2.90
C PRO A 97 20.60 7.89 -3.16
N GLY A 98 19.78 7.22 -2.35
CA GLY A 98 18.35 7.02 -2.59
C GLY A 98 17.48 7.21 -1.34
N THR A 99 16.40 6.44 -1.24
CA THR A 99 15.47 6.44 -0.11
C THR A 99 15.32 5.04 0.48
N SER A 100 14.81 4.97 1.72
CA SER A 100 14.22 3.75 2.24
C SER A 100 12.98 3.37 1.43
N PRO A 101 12.59 2.08 1.41
CA PRO A 101 11.30 1.68 0.90
C PRO A 101 10.18 2.32 1.73
N PHE A 102 9.19 2.92 1.06
CA PHE A 102 8.06 3.57 1.71
C PHE A 102 6.73 2.90 1.33
N GLN A 103 5.77 3.00 2.25
CA GLN A 103 4.39 2.56 2.03
C GLN A 103 3.41 3.42 2.83
N PHE A 104 2.37 3.91 2.16
CA PHE A 104 1.24 4.56 2.81
C PHE A 104 -0.08 4.29 2.08
N GLU A 105 -1.19 4.62 2.71
CA GLU A 105 -2.54 4.42 2.17
C GLU A 105 -3.28 5.75 2.08
N VAL A 106 -3.88 6.01 0.92
CA VAL A 106 -4.77 7.15 0.69
C VAL A 106 -6.20 6.63 0.66
N LYS A 107 -7.05 7.17 1.55
CA LYS A 107 -8.45 6.74 1.71
C LYS A 107 -9.39 7.61 0.89
N ASN A 108 -10.59 7.08 0.61
CA ASN A 108 -11.66 7.74 -0.14
C ASN A 108 -11.23 8.16 -1.56
N ILE A 109 -10.37 7.37 -2.19
CA ILE A 109 -9.83 7.62 -3.52
C ILE A 109 -9.67 6.32 -4.31
N THR A 110 -9.73 6.41 -5.64
CA THR A 110 -9.52 5.28 -6.55
C THR A 110 -8.30 5.52 -7.42
N ILE A 111 -7.82 4.49 -8.13
CA ILE A 111 -6.65 4.65 -9.01
C ILE A 111 -6.88 5.66 -10.13
N GLN A 112 -8.14 5.83 -10.59
CA GLN A 112 -8.50 6.76 -11.66
C GLN A 112 -8.16 8.21 -11.32
N PHE A 113 -8.01 8.55 -10.05
CA PHE A 113 -7.53 9.86 -9.64
C PHE A 113 -6.06 10.10 -10.05
N PHE A 114 -5.23 9.06 -10.02
CA PHE A 114 -3.78 9.17 -10.24
C PHE A 114 -3.41 8.98 -11.72
N VAL A 115 -4.12 8.11 -12.42
CA VAL A 115 -3.82 7.75 -13.82
C VAL A 115 -3.85 8.99 -14.71
N GLY A 116 -2.80 9.16 -15.52
CA GLY A 116 -2.68 10.30 -16.44
C GLY A 116 -2.19 11.60 -15.79
N LYS A 117 -2.07 11.65 -14.45
CA LYS A 117 -1.34 12.72 -13.76
C LYS A 117 0.17 12.45 -13.78
N ASN A 118 0.96 13.48 -13.52
CA ASN A 118 2.40 13.35 -13.36
C ASN A 118 2.79 13.35 -11.88
N LEU A 119 3.78 12.55 -11.52
CA LEU A 119 4.51 12.67 -10.26
C LEU A 119 5.80 13.45 -10.53
N THR A 120 5.98 14.54 -9.81
CA THR A 120 7.17 15.40 -9.88
C THR A 120 7.92 15.35 -8.57
N ILE A 121 9.23 15.17 -8.64
CA ILE A 121 10.13 15.26 -7.49
C ILE A 121 10.91 16.57 -7.58
N PHE A 122 11.07 17.25 -6.45
CA PHE A 122 11.80 18.51 -6.33
C PHE A 122 12.96 18.37 -5.37
N ARG A 123 14.02 19.15 -5.62
CA ARG A 123 15.10 19.39 -4.68
C ARG A 123 15.31 20.90 -4.55
N ASN A 124 15.19 21.42 -3.34
CA ASN A 124 15.29 22.85 -3.03
C ASN A 124 14.37 23.70 -3.94
N SER A 125 13.11 23.26 -4.09
CA SER A 125 12.08 23.87 -4.96
C SER A 125 12.31 23.77 -6.47
N ASN A 126 13.46 23.26 -6.93
CA ASN A 126 13.70 23.01 -8.35
C ASN A 126 13.18 21.63 -8.74
N VAL A 127 12.56 21.53 -9.92
CA VAL A 127 12.14 20.25 -10.48
C VAL A 127 13.37 19.40 -10.77
N LEU A 128 13.39 18.19 -10.21
CA LEU A 128 14.44 17.21 -10.43
C LEU A 128 14.06 16.25 -11.56
N GLU A 129 12.85 15.70 -11.51
CA GLU A 129 12.30 14.81 -12.55
C GLU A 129 10.77 14.82 -12.47
N THR A 130 10.11 14.63 -13.61
CA THR A 130 8.65 14.52 -13.73
C THR A 130 8.33 13.36 -14.64
N GLU A 131 7.52 12.42 -14.16
CA GLU A 131 7.15 11.24 -14.93
C GLU A 131 5.64 10.97 -14.82
N PRO A 132 4.99 10.44 -15.88
CA PRO A 132 3.57 10.19 -15.89
C PRO A 132 3.22 8.90 -15.16
N ILE A 133 2.09 8.92 -14.45
CA ILE A 133 1.52 7.75 -13.79
C ILE A 133 0.72 6.94 -14.82
N LYS A 134 1.16 5.72 -15.10
CA LYS A 134 0.61 4.82 -16.12
C LYS A 134 -0.18 3.69 -15.48
N LEU A 135 -1.36 3.40 -16.02
CA LEU A 135 -2.10 2.19 -15.67
C LEU A 135 -1.36 0.95 -16.23
N VAL A 136 -1.37 -0.15 -15.48
CA VAL A 136 -0.88 -1.48 -15.92
C VAL A 136 -1.90 -2.12 -16.85
#